data_AF-A0A3D4TWU8-F1
#
_entry.id   AF-A0A3D4TWU8-F1
#
_cell.length_a   1.000
_cell.length_b   1.000
_cell.length_c   1.000
_cell.angle_alpha   90.00
_cell.angle_beta   90.00
_cell.angle_gamma   90.00
#
_symmetry.space_group_name_H-M   'P 1'
#
loop_
_entity.id
_entity.type
_entity.pdbx_description
1 polymer ?
#
loop_
_entity_poly.entity_id
_entity_poly.type
_entity_poly.pdbx_seq_one_letter_code
_entity_poly.pdbx_strand_id
1 'polypeptide(L)'
;MKVCPNCRSEVDDNFDICWCCQYSFSEERIISKNEFSEKCPNCNADIYPELKYCPNCSHEVVINAILYDPTQSLDYRKIDCLRCKTPMISKGNSKFHEGTPYGVYGNLFELMTNRESFDIYYCPQCGKVEFFLPKGNEAEE
;
A
#
# COMPACT_ATOMS: atom_id res chain seq x y z
N MET A 1 -8.38 -20.05 16.26
CA MET A 1 -9.55 -20.01 15.36
C MET A 1 -10.73 -19.51 16.17
N LYS A 2 -11.45 -18.51 15.65
CA LYS A 2 -12.66 -17.94 16.24
C LYS A 2 -13.86 -18.20 15.32
N VAL A 3 -15.06 -18.21 15.88
CA VAL A 3 -16.29 -18.39 15.10
C VAL A 3 -16.96 -17.03 14.93
N CYS A 4 -17.28 -16.67 13.69
CA CYS A 4 -17.98 -15.42 13.41
C CYS A 4 -19.39 -15.43 14.03
N PRO A 5 -19.76 -14.45 14.88
CA PRO A 5 -21.08 -14.41 15.51
C PRO A 5 -22.21 -14.16 14.50
N ASN A 6 -21.89 -13.53 13.36
CA ASN A 6 -22.87 -13.20 12.33
C ASN A 6 -23.15 -14.38 11.37
N CYS A 7 -22.11 -14.97 10.77
CA CYS A 7 -22.30 -16.03 9.76
C CYS A 7 -21.91 -17.44 10.22
N ARG A 8 -21.36 -17.60 11.43
CA ARG A 8 -20.90 -18.87 12.01
C ARG A 8 -19.77 -19.57 11.25
N SER A 9 -19.13 -18.90 10.30
CA SER A 9 -17.90 -19.40 9.67
C SER A 9 -16.74 -19.40 10.67
N GLU A 10 -15.88 -20.41 10.56
CA GLU A 10 -14.59 -20.41 11.23
C GLU A 10 -13.70 -19.33 10.61
N VAL A 11 -12.99 -18.56 11.43
CA VAL A 11 -12.06 -17.50 11.02
C VAL A 11 -10.78 -17.66 11.83
N ASP A 12 -9.63 -17.48 11.20
CA ASP A 12 -8.35 -17.54 11.89
C ASP A 12 -8.18 -16.33 12.83
N ASP A 13 -7.53 -16.54 13.99
CA ASP A 13 -7.41 -15.51 15.03
C ASP A 13 -6.62 -14.29 14.56
N ASN A 14 -5.76 -14.46 13.56
CA ASN A 14 -4.95 -13.39 12.97
C ASN A 14 -5.76 -12.41 12.11
N PHE A 15 -7.02 -12.72 11.77
CA PHE A 15 -7.86 -11.87 10.93
C PHE A 15 -8.90 -11.12 11.74
N ASP A 16 -8.97 -9.81 11.58
CA ASP A 16 -9.97 -8.96 12.24
C ASP A 16 -11.31 -8.87 11.48
N ILE A 17 -11.36 -9.36 10.24
CA ILE A 17 -12.56 -9.31 9.40
C ILE A 17 -12.95 -10.72 8.97
N CYS A 18 -14.23 -11.07 9.11
CA CYS A 18 -14.75 -12.33 8.61
C CYS A 18 -14.82 -12.34 7.07
N TRP A 19 -14.13 -13.28 6.44
CA TRP A 19 -14.11 -13.42 4.98
C TRP A 19 -15.47 -13.79 4.36
N CYS A 20 -16.39 -14.37 5.14
CA CYS A 20 -17.70 -14.80 4.63
C CYS A 20 -18.72 -13.65 4.61
N CYS A 21 -18.74 -12.79 5.62
CA CYS A 21 -19.79 -11.79 5.78
C CYS A 21 -19.30 -10.36 6.11
N GLN A 22 -17.99 -10.10 6.06
CA GLN A 22 -17.39 -8.78 6.34
C GLN A 22 -17.68 -8.23 7.74
N TYR A 23 -17.99 -9.11 8.69
CA TYR A 23 -18.11 -8.74 10.09
C TYR A 23 -16.73 -8.41 10.68
N SER A 24 -16.59 -7.20 11.22
CA SER A 24 -15.42 -6.78 12.00
C SER A 24 -15.53 -7.31 13.42
N PHE A 25 -14.51 -8.02 13.88
CA PHE A 25 -14.45 -8.50 15.26
C PHE A 25 -14.09 -7.38 16.23
N SER A 26 -13.36 -6.35 15.80
CA SER A 26 -13.04 -5.18 16.61
C SER A 26 -14.20 -4.19 16.76
N GLU A 27 -15.00 -3.99 15.71
CA GLU A 27 -16.11 -3.03 15.71
C GLU A 27 -17.48 -3.66 15.98
N GLU A 28 -17.54 -4.98 16.15
CA GLU A 28 -18.75 -5.78 16.40
C GLU A 28 -19.91 -5.50 15.41
N ARG A 29 -19.57 -5.18 14.15
CA ARG A 29 -20.54 -4.83 13.10
C ARG A 29 -20.10 -5.31 11.72
N ILE A 30 -21.04 -5.38 10.78
CA ILE A 30 -20.74 -5.65 9.38
C ILE A 30 -20.26 -4.36 8.71
N ILE A 31 -19.05 -4.37 8.17
CA ILE A 31 -18.53 -3.25 7.38
C ILE A 31 -19.28 -3.25 6.05
N SER A 32 -20.07 -2.20 5.79
CA SER A 32 -20.79 -2.07 4.52
C SER A 32 -19.94 -1.33 3.50
N LYS A 33 -20.02 -1.72 2.23
CA LYS A 33 -19.36 -1.01 1.11
C LYS A 33 -19.75 0.47 1.01
N ASN A 34 -20.87 0.86 1.62
CA ASN A 34 -21.42 2.21 1.56
C ASN A 34 -20.79 3.17 2.57
N GLU A 35 -19.96 2.70 3.51
CA GLU A 35 -19.25 3.61 4.43
C GLU A 35 -18.11 4.37 3.77
N PHE A 36 -17.68 3.93 2.59
CA PHE A 36 -16.60 4.56 1.82
C PHE A 36 -17.11 5.22 0.54
N SER A 37 -18.42 5.34 0.32
CA SER A 37 -18.96 6.04 -0.85
C SER A 37 -19.38 7.46 -0.48
N GLU A 38 -18.77 8.45 -1.12
CA GLU A 38 -19.16 9.85 -1.03
C GLU A 38 -20.10 10.22 -2.18
N LYS A 39 -20.80 11.35 -2.04
CA LYS A 39 -21.64 11.89 -3.13
C LYS A 39 -20.86 12.90 -3.95
N CYS A 40 -20.88 12.74 -5.27
CA CYS A 40 -20.25 13.68 -6.19
C CYS A 40 -20.88 15.07 -6.06
N PRO A 41 -20.09 16.14 -5.83
CA PRO A 41 -20.62 17.50 -5.64
C PRO A 41 -21.26 18.07 -6.91
N ASN A 42 -20.96 17.51 -8.09
CA ASN A 42 -21.49 18.00 -9.36
C ASN A 42 -22.76 17.24 -9.82
N CYS A 43 -22.84 15.92 -9.63
CA CYS A 43 -23.94 15.11 -10.18
C CYS A 43 -24.65 14.20 -9.17
N ASN A 44 -24.22 14.22 -7.90
CA ASN A 44 -24.79 13.41 -6.81
C ASN A 44 -24.71 11.87 -7.01
N ALA A 45 -23.90 11.41 -7.96
CA ALA A 45 -23.55 9.99 -8.09
C ALA A 45 -22.67 9.53 -6.92
N ASP A 46 -22.78 8.27 -6.55
CA ASP A 46 -21.85 7.64 -5.60
C ASP A 46 -20.44 7.56 -6.21
N ILE A 47 -19.46 8.07 -5.46
CA ILE A 47 -18.04 8.11 -5.82
C ILE A 47 -17.21 7.47 -4.69
N TYR A 48 -16.07 6.90 -5.04
CA TYR A 48 -15.15 6.26 -4.10
C TYR A 48 -13.85 7.10 -3.94
N PRO A 49 -13.23 7.13 -2.76
CA PRO A 49 -12.00 7.85 -2.41
C PRO A 49 -10.86 7.77 -3.42
N GLU A 50 -10.70 6.64 -4.10
CA GLU A 50 -9.62 6.39 -5.06
C GLU A 50 -9.85 7.02 -6.45
N LEU A 51 -11.04 7.56 -6.73
CA LEU A 51 -11.39 8.09 -8.04
C LEU A 51 -10.95 9.55 -8.21
N LYS A 52 -10.09 9.81 -9.19
CA LYS A 52 -9.71 11.18 -9.60
C LYS A 52 -10.84 11.94 -10.30
N TYR A 53 -11.71 11.21 -11.00
CA TYR A 53 -12.81 11.77 -11.77
C TYR A 53 -14.10 10.99 -11.52
N CYS A 54 -15.23 11.69 -11.44
CA CYS A 54 -16.53 11.07 -11.31
C CYS A 54 -16.86 10.30 -12.60
N PRO A 55 -17.19 8.99 -12.54
CA PRO A 55 -17.47 8.18 -13.72
C PRO A 55 -18.76 8.59 -14.45
N ASN A 56 -19.64 9.37 -13.80
CA ASN A 56 -20.92 9.78 -14.35
C ASN A 56 -20.87 11.16 -15.04
N CYS A 57 -20.06 12.09 -14.54
CA CYS A 57 -20.05 13.47 -15.05
C CYS A 57 -18.65 14.01 -15.39
N SER A 58 -17.60 13.19 -15.25
CA SER A 58 -16.20 13.57 -15.50
C SER A 58 -15.68 14.73 -14.65
N HIS A 59 -16.40 15.11 -13.60
CA HIS A 59 -15.96 16.13 -12.64
C HIS A 59 -14.75 15.62 -11.87
N GLU A 60 -13.70 16.43 -11.77
CA GLU A 60 -12.54 16.12 -10.95
C GLU A 60 -12.96 16.10 -9.47
N VAL A 61 -12.76 14.95 -8.83
CA VAL A 61 -13.18 14.77 -7.44
C VAL A 61 -11.98 15.06 -6.55
N VAL A 62 -11.96 16.25 -5.94
CA VAL A 62 -11.00 16.58 -4.90
C VAL A 62 -11.58 16.12 -3.57
N ILE A 63 -11.52 14.81 -3.32
CA ILE A 63 -11.80 14.28 -1.99
C ILE A 63 -10.70 14.82 -1.08
N ASN A 64 -11.07 15.43 0.04
CA ASN A 64 -10.11 15.82 1.08
C ASN A 64 -9.53 14.52 1.69
N ALA A 65 -8.60 13.91 0.97
CA ALA A 65 -7.95 12.64 1.25
C ALA A 65 -6.95 12.77 2.41
N ILE A 66 -7.39 13.33 3.53
CA ILE A 66 -6.62 13.44 4.77
C ILE A 66 -6.85 12.20 5.66
N LEU A 67 -7.75 11.28 5.30
CA LEU A 67 -8.08 10.10 6.13
C LEU A 67 -7.85 8.74 5.45
N TYR A 68 -6.99 8.67 4.44
CA TYR A 68 -6.27 7.43 4.15
C TYR A 68 -4.83 7.63 4.65
N ASP A 69 -4.62 7.39 5.93
CA ASP A 69 -3.31 7.32 6.59
C ASP A 69 -2.85 5.85 6.57
N PRO A 70 -1.98 5.43 5.64
CA PRO A 70 -1.26 4.18 5.78
C PRO A 70 -0.07 4.46 6.70
N THR A 71 -0.35 4.67 7.99
CA THR A 71 0.60 5.06 9.05
C THR A 71 2.07 4.90 8.67
N GLN A 72 2.67 5.99 8.20
CA GLN A 72 4.05 6.41 8.43
C GLN A 72 4.45 7.41 7.35
N SER A 73 4.99 8.53 7.82
CA SER A 73 5.65 9.56 7.05
C SER A 73 6.73 8.96 6.15
N LEU A 74 6.36 8.57 4.93
CA LEU A 74 7.32 8.51 3.87
C LEU A 74 7.65 9.97 3.57
N ASP A 75 8.77 10.41 4.15
CA ASP A 75 9.56 11.53 3.65
C ASP A 75 10.00 11.19 2.23
N TYR A 76 9.03 11.19 1.31
CA TYR A 76 9.25 11.01 -0.11
C TYR A 76 10.02 12.22 -0.56
N ARG A 77 11.32 12.04 -0.72
CA ARG A 77 12.18 13.06 -1.29
C ARG A 77 11.60 13.42 -2.66
N LYS A 78 11.27 14.70 -2.86
CA LYS A 78 10.92 15.21 -4.19
C LYS A 78 12.19 15.13 -5.05
N ILE A 79 12.26 14.08 -5.87
CA ILE A 79 13.39 13.80 -6.74
C ILE A 79 12.96 14.10 -8.17
N ASP A 80 13.70 14.98 -8.83
CA ASP A 80 13.57 15.22 -10.26
C ASP A 80 14.55 14.33 -11.03
N CYS A 81 14.09 13.78 -12.15
CA CYS A 81 14.91 12.92 -12.98
C CYS A 81 16.12 13.68 -13.53
N LEU A 82 17.34 13.22 -13.26
CA LEU A 82 18.54 13.90 -13.75
C LEU A 82 18.65 13.95 -15.29
N ARG A 83 17.94 13.06 -16.02
CA ARG A 83 17.94 13.03 -17.49
C ARG A 83 17.00 14.07 -18.12
N CYS A 84 15.76 14.17 -17.63
CA CYS A 84 14.69 14.96 -18.28
C CYS A 84 14.08 16.02 -17.36
N LYS A 85 14.52 16.12 -16.11
CA LYS A 85 14.04 17.06 -15.08
C LYS A 85 12.57 16.91 -14.69
N THR A 86 11.89 15.84 -15.13
CA THR A 86 10.54 15.52 -14.70
C THR A 86 10.53 14.93 -13.29
N PRO A 87 9.58 15.30 -12.41
CA PRO A 87 9.41 14.68 -11.11
C PRO A 87 9.26 13.17 -11.22
N MET A 88 9.99 12.43 -10.37
CA MET A 88 9.97 10.97 -10.34
C MET A 88 8.88 10.43 -9.40
N ILE A 89 8.35 9.26 -9.73
CA ILE A 89 7.28 8.59 -8.98
C ILE A 89 7.91 7.52 -8.08
N SER A 90 7.59 7.54 -6.78
CA SER A 90 8.02 6.51 -5.85
C SER A 90 7.21 5.23 -6.04
N LYS A 91 7.88 4.09 -6.15
CA LYS A 91 7.28 2.75 -6.18
C LYS A 91 7.28 2.07 -4.80
N GLY A 92 7.92 2.69 -3.81
CA GLY A 92 8.07 2.16 -2.45
C GLY A 92 9.36 1.35 -2.25
N ASN A 93 9.43 0.68 -1.10
CA ASN A 93 10.59 -0.09 -0.67
C ASN A 93 10.57 -1.50 -1.26
N SER A 94 11.68 -1.96 -1.84
CA SER A 94 11.83 -3.32 -2.33
C SER A 94 13.05 -3.99 -1.70
N LYS A 95 12.88 -5.24 -1.27
CA LYS A 95 13.95 -6.10 -0.75
C LYS A 95 14.49 -6.95 -1.88
N PHE A 96 15.80 -6.89 -2.09
CA PHE A 96 16.46 -7.70 -3.10
C PHE A 96 17.15 -8.89 -2.42
N HIS A 97 17.02 -10.06 -3.03
CA HIS A 97 17.80 -11.25 -2.66
C HIS A 97 19.01 -11.30 -3.58
N GLU A 98 20.20 -11.03 -3.04
CA GLU A 98 21.44 -11.24 -3.78
C GLU A 98 21.86 -12.71 -3.62
N GLY A 99 21.62 -13.54 -4.64
CA GLY A 99 21.99 -14.95 -4.63
C GLY A 99 21.32 -15.77 -5.73
N THR A 100 22.02 -16.76 -6.27
CA THR A 100 21.45 -17.71 -7.26
C THR A 100 20.76 -18.85 -6.52
N PRO A 101 19.53 -19.27 -6.91
CA PRO A 101 18.81 -20.32 -6.22
C PRO A 101 19.36 -21.69 -6.66
N TYR A 102 20.50 -22.11 -6.12
CA TYR A 102 21.05 -23.45 -6.39
C TYR A 102 20.39 -24.47 -5.46
N GLY A 103 19.66 -25.40 -6.07
CA GLY A 103 18.72 -26.30 -5.41
C GLY A 103 19.30 -27.33 -4.44
N VAL A 104 18.39 -27.83 -3.59
CA VAL A 104 18.33 -29.10 -2.83
C VAL A 104 19.48 -29.47 -1.88
N TYR A 105 20.68 -28.89 -1.99
CA TYR A 105 21.71 -29.00 -0.95
C TYR A 105 22.04 -27.62 -0.41
N GLY A 106 21.14 -27.15 0.48
CA GLY A 106 21.19 -25.87 1.17
C GLY A 106 22.53 -25.68 1.87
N ASN A 107 23.27 -24.68 1.41
CA ASN A 107 24.52 -24.29 2.00
C ASN A 107 24.21 -23.60 3.34
N LEU A 108 24.86 -24.04 4.41
CA LEU A 108 24.77 -23.53 5.78
C LEU A 108 25.11 -22.02 5.92
N PHE A 109 25.38 -21.35 4.80
CA PHE A 109 25.75 -19.95 4.63
C PHE A 109 24.63 -19.04 4.13
N GLU A 110 23.40 -19.53 3.89
CA GLU A 110 22.23 -18.66 3.62
C GLU A 110 21.82 -17.81 4.83
N LEU A 111 22.36 -18.09 6.01
CA LEU A 111 22.13 -17.25 7.20
C LEU A 111 22.81 -15.86 7.10
N MET A 112 23.65 -15.64 6.08
CA MET A 112 24.35 -14.37 5.82
C MET A 112 23.98 -13.77 4.46
N THR A 113 22.77 -14.02 3.94
CA THR A 113 22.26 -13.22 2.82
C THR A 113 21.84 -11.85 3.34
N ASN A 114 22.67 -10.83 3.11
CA ASN A 114 22.31 -9.44 3.41
C ASN A 114 21.02 -9.09 2.63
N ARG A 115 19.92 -8.93 3.36
CA ARG A 115 18.64 -8.47 2.78
C ARG A 115 18.70 -6.95 2.70
N GLU A 116 19.27 -6.42 1.63
CA GLU A 116 19.28 -4.99 1.42
C GLU A 116 17.93 -4.52 0.88
N SER A 117 17.38 -3.50 1.54
CA SER A 117 16.11 -2.87 1.19
C SER A 117 16.39 -1.50 0.61
N PHE A 118 15.71 -1.13 -0.48
CA PHE A 118 15.91 0.14 -1.16
C PHE A 118 14.58 0.79 -1.51
N ASP A 119 14.53 2.12 -1.43
CA ASP A 119 13.44 2.93 -1.97
C ASP A 119 13.65 3.14 -3.47
N ILE A 120 12.63 2.81 -4.26
CA ILE A 120 12.71 2.85 -5.71
C ILE A 120 11.91 4.02 -6.26
N TYR A 121 12.53 4.81 -7.14
CA TYR A 121 11.88 5.87 -7.90
C TYR A 121 12.05 5.62 -9.39
N TYR A 122 11.00 5.86 -10.17
CA TYR A 122 11.07 5.76 -11.63
C TYR A 122 10.57 7.03 -12.30
N CYS A 123 11.19 7.37 -13.43
CA CYS A 123 10.79 8.50 -14.24
C CYS A 123 9.75 8.04 -15.28
N PRO A 124 8.56 8.66 -15.32
CA PRO A 124 7.52 8.28 -16.29
C PRO A 124 7.86 8.70 -17.73
N GLN A 125 8.77 9.66 -17.91
CA GLN A 125 9.11 10.20 -19.23
C GLN A 125 10.22 9.42 -19.94
N CYS A 126 11.27 9.02 -19.23
CA CYS A 126 12.44 8.38 -19.84
C CYS A 126 12.77 6.99 -19.28
N GLY A 127 11.95 6.48 -18.36
CA GLY A 127 12.13 5.15 -17.77
C GLY A 127 13.36 5.00 -16.87
N LYS A 128 14.07 6.09 -16.54
CA LYS A 128 15.18 6.04 -15.57
C LYS A 128 14.65 5.54 -14.22
N VAL A 129 15.35 4.59 -13.62
CA VAL A 129 15.08 4.10 -12.26
C VAL A 129 16.26 4.45 -11.36
N GLU A 130 15.97 4.88 -10.14
CA GLU A 130 16.95 5.21 -9.11
C GLU A 130 16.61 4.48 -7.81
N PHE A 131 17.65 3.98 -7.13
CA PHE A 131 17.56 3.27 -5.86
C PHE A 131 18.17 4.14 -4.78
N PHE A 132 17.48 4.27 -3.65
CA PHE A 132 17.95 5.00 -2.49
C PHE A 132 17.98 4.08 -1.28
N LEU A 133 18.97 4.24 -0.42
CA LEU A 133 18.93 3.61 0.89
C LEU A 133 17.75 4.18 1.68
N PRO A 134 16.97 3.33 2.38
CA PRO A 134 15.91 3.80 3.26
C PRO A 134 16.55 4.71 4.31
N LYS A 135 15.92 5.86 4.58
CA LYS A 135 16.29 6.61 5.78
C LYS A 135 15.83 5.75 6.97
N GLY A 136 16.77 5.14 7.68
CA GLY A 136 16.45 4.59 8.99
C GLY A 136 15.95 5.75 9.85
N ASN A 137 14.86 5.54 10.59
CA ASN A 137 14.73 6.26 11.85
C ASN A 137 16.02 5.93 12.59
N GLU A 138 16.83 6.96 12.86
CA GLU A 138 18.01 6.81 13.71
C GLU A 138 17.58 5.98 14.92
N ALA A 139 18.23 4.83 15.09
CA ALA A 139 17.99 3.99 16.24
C ALA A 139 18.13 4.88 17.48
N GLU A 140 17.05 4.94 18.28
CA GLU A 140 17.14 5.36 19.66
C GLU A 140 18.17 4.43 20.33
N GLU A 141 19.37 4.94 20.56
CA GLU A 141 20.36 4.42 21.50
C GLU A 141 20.63 5.49 22.56
#